data_AF-A0A936L6K8-F1
#
_entry.id   AF-A0A936L6K8-F1
#
_cell.length_a   1.000
_cell.length_b   1.000
_cell.length_c   1.000
_cell.angle_alpha   90.00
_cell.angle_beta   90.00
_cell.angle_gamma   90.00
#
_symmetry.space_group_name_H-M   'P 1'
#
loop_
_entity.id
_entity.type
_entity.pdbx_description
1 polymer ?
#
loop_
_entity_poly.entity_id
_entity_poly.type
_entity_poly.pdbx_seq_one_letter_code
_entity_poly.pdbx_strand_id
1 'polypeptide(L)'
;MQTLSPKQLIQVELLWWILTALLLVLILLPIYQQVQNYPFWNMNVFFIITFVTCTRYIFLLRFTFLANRFWWKFALIFLSFPFVFFLIQELNGFQTYLDEQGVEAVAGLLPLKQQEAMINYIYNEFLLFAVGAIISAVVFPFRLAVSIWRVRNRNQA
;
A
#
# COMPACT_ATOMS: atom_id res chain seq x y z
N MET A 1 -14.25 -13.29 23.55
CA MET A 1 -13.54 -13.16 22.24
C MET A 1 -12.13 -13.68 22.45
N GLN A 2 -11.72 -14.77 21.78
CA GLN A 2 -10.36 -15.29 21.91
C GLN A 2 -9.38 -14.30 21.29
N THR A 3 -8.61 -13.61 22.14
CA THR A 3 -7.44 -12.84 21.70
C THR A 3 -6.31 -13.82 21.44
N LEU A 4 -5.66 -13.69 20.28
CA LEU A 4 -4.48 -14.49 19.97
C LEU A 4 -3.40 -14.29 21.04
N SER A 5 -2.68 -15.36 21.36
CA SER A 5 -1.47 -15.30 22.20
C SER A 5 -0.43 -14.37 21.56
N PRO A 6 0.42 -13.68 22.34
CA PRO A 6 1.52 -12.86 21.80
C PRO A 6 2.38 -13.60 20.77
N LYS A 7 2.64 -14.91 20.98
CA LYS A 7 3.39 -15.74 20.03
C LYS A 7 2.66 -15.88 18.69
N GLN A 8 1.34 -16.07 18.72
CA GLN A 8 0.51 -16.20 17.52
C GLN A 8 0.39 -14.87 16.76
N LEU A 9 0.32 -13.73 17.46
CA LEU A 9 0.33 -12.41 16.84
C LEU A 9 1.62 -12.16 16.06
N ILE A 10 2.77 -12.53 16.63
CA ILE A 10 4.07 -12.41 15.96
C ILE A 10 4.12 -13.29 14.70
N GLN A 11 3.64 -14.54 14.79
CA GLN A 11 3.60 -15.45 13.63
C GLN A 11 2.73 -14.89 12.49
N VAL A 12 1.56 -14.36 12.81
CA VAL A 12 0.68 -13.73 11.82
C VAL A 12 1.34 -12.50 11.21
N GLU A 13 1.98 -11.65 12.03
CA GLU A 13 2.65 -10.45 11.53
C GLU A 13 3.81 -10.81 10.60
N LEU A 14 4.66 -11.77 10.98
CA LEU A 14 5.77 -12.28 10.14
C LEU A 14 5.26 -12.88 8.83
N LEU A 15 4.19 -13.68 8.88
CA LEU A 15 3.58 -14.24 7.68
C LEU A 15 3.13 -13.13 6.72
N TRP A 16 2.54 -12.06 7.24
CA TRP A 16 2.12 -10.92 6.42
C TRP A 16 3.29 -10.14 5.82
N TRP A 17 4.39 -9.97 6.55
CA TRP A 17 5.60 -9.34 6.00
C TRP A 17 6.22 -10.19 4.91
N ILE A 18 6.28 -11.51 5.08
CA ILE A 18 6.75 -12.44 4.03
C ILE A 18 5.85 -12.36 2.80
N LEU A 19 4.53 -12.37 2.99
CA LEU A 19 3.58 -12.26 1.87
C LEU A 19 3.71 -10.92 1.14
N THR A 20 3.94 -9.83 1.86
CA THR A 20 4.16 -8.50 1.27
C THR A 20 5.47 -8.48 0.47
N ALA A 21 6.55 -9.06 0.99
CA ALA A 21 7.82 -9.18 0.28
C ALA A 21 7.69 -10.05 -0.98
N LEU A 22 6.97 -11.17 -0.89
CA LEU A 22 6.70 -12.03 -2.04
C LEU A 22 5.91 -11.29 -3.13
N LEU A 23 4.87 -10.55 -2.74
CA LEU A 23 4.05 -9.77 -3.65
C LEU A 23 4.85 -8.64 -4.30
N LEU A 24 5.69 -7.92 -3.54
CA LEU A 24 6.62 -6.93 -4.07
C LEU A 24 7.53 -7.52 -5.16
N VAL A 25 8.18 -8.66 -4.86
CA VAL A 25 9.05 -9.32 -5.83
C VAL A 25 8.26 -9.75 -7.06
N LEU A 26 7.10 -10.40 -6.88
CA LEU A 26 6.29 -10.89 -8.00
C LEU A 26 5.91 -9.78 -8.98
N ILE A 27 5.57 -8.61 -8.46
CA ILE A 27 5.06 -7.49 -9.26
C ILE A 27 6.18 -6.66 -9.87
N LEU A 28 7.28 -6.49 -9.15
CA LEU A 28 8.39 -5.67 -9.62
C LEU A 28 9.42 -6.45 -10.47
N LEU A 29 9.42 -7.77 -10.41
CA LEU A 29 10.36 -8.61 -11.15
C LEU A 29 10.30 -8.39 -12.67
N PRO A 30 9.13 -8.30 -13.34
CA PRO A 30 9.06 -8.03 -14.77
C PRO A 30 9.70 -6.69 -15.15
N ILE A 31 9.49 -5.65 -14.32
CA ILE A 31 10.08 -4.32 -14.52
C ILE A 31 11.60 -4.39 -14.36
N TYR A 32 12.07 -5.12 -13.34
CA TYR A 32 13.50 -5.26 -13.05
C TYR A 32 14.26 -5.95 -14.17
N GLN A 33 13.65 -6.97 -14.77
CA GLN A 33 14.27 -7.78 -15.82
C GLN A 33 14.29 -7.08 -17.18
N GLN A 34 13.34 -6.20 -17.46
CA GLN A 34 13.11 -5.66 -18.81
C GLN A 34 13.45 -4.18 -18.93
N VAL A 35 13.26 -3.37 -17.88
CA VAL A 35 13.46 -1.92 -17.94
C VAL A 35 14.77 -1.54 -17.26
N GLN A 36 15.67 -0.96 -18.05
CA GLN A 36 16.87 -0.34 -17.51
C GLN A 36 16.53 1.04 -16.95
N ASN A 37 17.03 1.35 -15.75
CA ASN A 37 16.90 2.66 -15.10
C ASN A 37 15.46 3.17 -14.91
N TYR A 38 14.53 2.30 -14.49
CA TYR A 38 13.16 2.72 -14.15
C TYR A 38 13.16 3.82 -13.06
N PRO A 39 12.58 5.01 -13.30
CA PRO A 39 12.72 6.15 -12.39
C PRO A 39 11.87 6.05 -11.11
N PHE A 40 10.81 5.24 -11.11
CA PHE A 40 9.82 5.19 -10.03
C PHE A 40 9.94 3.98 -9.10
N TRP A 41 11.11 3.33 -9.01
CA TRP A 41 11.35 2.19 -8.12
C TRP A 41 10.85 2.41 -6.70
N ASN A 42 11.27 3.52 -6.09
CA ASN A 42 10.98 3.82 -4.70
C ASN A 42 9.49 4.07 -4.47
N MET A 43 8.86 4.83 -5.37
CA MET A 43 7.44 5.16 -5.24
C MET A 43 6.56 3.94 -5.48
N ASN A 44 6.93 3.09 -6.44
CA ASN A 44 6.15 1.90 -6.73
C ASN A 44 6.19 0.89 -5.57
N VAL A 45 7.39 0.62 -5.02
CA VAL A 45 7.56 -0.19 -3.80
C VAL A 45 6.73 0.40 -2.65
N PHE A 46 6.78 1.72 -2.48
CA PHE A 46 6.06 2.39 -1.40
C PHE A 46 4.54 2.26 -1.53
N PHE A 47 3.99 2.41 -2.73
CA PHE A 47 2.56 2.23 -2.98
C PHE A 47 2.11 0.79 -2.72
N ILE A 48 2.86 -0.21 -3.19
CA ILE A 48 2.56 -1.62 -2.95
C ILE A 48 2.53 -1.92 -1.44
N ILE A 49 3.57 -1.53 -0.70
CA ILE A 49 3.65 -1.74 0.76
C ILE A 49 2.48 -1.05 1.46
N THR A 50 2.19 0.19 1.09
CA THR A 50 1.11 0.98 1.68
C THR A 50 -0.24 0.31 1.43
N PHE A 51 -0.54 -0.05 0.18
CA PHE A 51 -1.79 -0.72 -0.18
C PHE A 51 -1.98 -2.02 0.60
N VAL A 52 -0.97 -2.90 0.60
CA VAL A 52 -1.04 -4.18 1.32
C VAL A 52 -1.21 -3.96 2.82
N THR A 53 -0.46 -3.02 3.40
CA THR A 53 -0.50 -2.73 4.85
C THR A 53 -1.83 -2.13 5.29
N CYS A 54 -2.34 -1.12 4.59
CA CYS A 54 -3.62 -0.48 4.87
C CYS A 54 -4.77 -1.50 4.69
N THR A 55 -4.76 -2.27 3.60
CA THR A 55 -5.75 -3.33 3.34
C THR A 55 -5.74 -4.38 4.45
N ARG A 56 -4.56 -4.86 4.86
CA ARG A 56 -4.39 -5.78 5.98
C ARG A 56 -5.01 -5.22 7.24
N TYR A 57 -4.72 -3.97 7.60
CA TYR A 57 -5.31 -3.38 8.80
C TYR A 57 -6.81 -3.13 8.66
N ILE A 58 -7.34 -2.88 7.47
CA ILE A 58 -8.79 -2.71 7.28
C ILE A 58 -9.53 -4.01 7.62
N PHE A 59 -9.12 -5.12 7.02
CA PHE A 59 -9.82 -6.40 7.16
C PHE A 59 -9.43 -7.16 8.43
N LEU A 60 -8.14 -7.18 8.76
CA LEU A 60 -7.56 -8.07 9.77
C LEU A 60 -7.11 -7.33 11.03
N LEU A 61 -7.58 -6.09 11.27
CA LEU A 61 -7.23 -5.29 12.46
C LEU A 61 -7.23 -6.11 13.76
N ARG A 62 -8.22 -6.99 13.93
CA ARG A 62 -8.41 -7.83 15.12
C ARG A 62 -7.24 -8.76 15.45
N PHE A 63 -6.43 -9.12 14.46
CA PHE A 63 -5.28 -10.02 14.59
C PHE A 63 -3.96 -9.26 14.62
N THR A 64 -3.99 -7.94 14.80
CA THR A 64 -2.79 -7.10 14.84
C THR A 64 -2.58 -6.53 16.23
N PHE A 65 -1.34 -6.14 16.54
CA PHE A 65 -1.01 -5.46 17.80
C PHE A 65 -1.78 -4.14 17.99
N LEU A 66 -2.21 -3.53 16.89
CA LEU A 66 -2.99 -2.30 16.89
C LEU A 66 -4.40 -2.49 17.46
N ALA A 67 -4.93 -3.72 17.51
CA ALA A 67 -6.30 -4.03 17.94
C ALA A 67 -6.67 -3.45 19.31
N ASN A 68 -5.73 -3.44 20.26
CA ASN A 68 -6.01 -3.09 21.66
C ASN A 68 -5.35 -1.78 22.11
N ARG A 69 -4.73 -1.03 21.19
CA ARG A 69 -3.91 0.16 21.52
C ARG A 69 -4.59 1.46 21.11
N PHE A 70 -5.40 2.04 22.00
CA PHE A 70 -6.19 3.26 21.73
C PHE A 70 -5.34 4.42 21.18
N TRP A 71 -4.28 4.81 21.89
CA TRP A 71 -3.45 5.97 21.52
C TRP A 71 -2.83 5.84 20.12
N TRP A 72 -2.40 4.63 19.76
CA TRP A 72 -1.85 4.36 18.42
C TRP A 72 -2.92 4.48 17.33
N LYS A 73 -4.15 4.00 17.57
CA LYS A 73 -5.25 4.18 16.61
C LYS A 73 -5.60 5.66 16.44
N PHE A 74 -5.65 6.41 17.54
CA PHE A 74 -5.93 7.83 17.51
C PHE A 74 -4.87 8.57 16.69
N ALA A 75 -3.59 8.37 16.99
CA ALA A 75 -2.49 8.97 16.24
C ALA A 75 -2.56 8.65 14.73
N LEU A 76 -2.84 7.39 14.37
CA LEU A 76 -2.96 6.97 12.97
C LEU A 76 -4.14 7.60 12.24
N ILE A 77 -5.25 7.93 12.93
CA ILE A 77 -6.38 8.66 12.33
C ILE A 77 -5.98 10.09 11.96
N PHE A 78 -5.22 10.78 12.80
CA PHE A 78 -4.74 12.12 12.47
C PHE A 78 -3.67 12.07 11.37
N LEU A 79 -2.75 11.09 11.45
CA LEU A 79 -1.68 10.94 10.48
C LEU A 79 -2.18 10.52 9.09
N SER A 80 -3.32 9.83 8.99
CA SER A 80 -3.86 9.43 7.69
C SER A 80 -4.20 10.62 6.78
N PHE A 81 -4.53 11.79 7.36
CA PHE A 81 -4.84 12.97 6.55
C PHE A 81 -3.62 13.45 5.73
N PRO A 82 -2.50 13.91 6.34
CA PRO A 82 -1.32 14.31 5.57
C PRO A 82 -0.74 13.16 4.74
N PHE A 83 -0.89 11.91 5.21
CA PHE A 83 -0.44 10.75 4.46
C PHE A 83 -1.19 10.56 3.14
N VAL A 84 -2.52 10.74 3.12
CA VAL A 84 -3.30 10.68 1.87
C VAL A 84 -2.90 11.79 0.91
N PHE A 85 -2.67 13.02 1.39
CA PHE A 85 -2.17 14.11 0.54
C PHE A 85 -0.81 13.77 -0.08
N PHE A 86 0.10 13.19 0.71
CA PHE A 86 1.39 12.73 0.21
C PHE A 86 1.23 11.68 -0.91
N LEU A 87 0.40 10.66 -0.70
CA LEU A 87 0.15 9.63 -1.73
C LEU A 87 -0.44 10.22 -3.02
N ILE A 88 -1.36 11.18 -2.91
CA ILE A 88 -1.94 11.89 -4.06
C ILE A 88 -0.86 12.69 -4.78
N GLN A 89 0.01 13.40 -4.04
CA GLN A 89 1.09 14.18 -4.63
C GLN A 89 2.07 13.29 -5.42
N GLU A 90 2.47 12.15 -4.87
CA GLU A 90 3.37 11.21 -5.56
C GLU A 90 2.73 10.60 -6.82
N LEU A 91 1.43 10.29 -6.78
CA LEU A 91 0.70 9.85 -7.97
C LEU A 91 0.64 10.94 -9.05
N ASN A 92 0.40 12.20 -8.67
CA ASN A 92 0.45 13.31 -9.62
C ASN A 92 1.85 13.49 -10.20
N GLY A 93 2.91 13.33 -9.39
CA GLY A 93 4.30 13.39 -9.87
C GLY A 93 4.60 12.34 -10.95
N PHE A 94 4.06 11.12 -10.80
CA PHE A 94 4.14 10.10 -11.85
C PHE A 94 3.41 10.52 -13.13
N GLN A 95 2.18 11.03 -13.03
CA GLN A 95 1.41 11.49 -14.18
C GLN A 95 2.09 12.64 -14.92
N THR A 96 2.58 13.65 -14.17
CA THR A 96 3.33 14.77 -14.75
C THR A 96 4.58 14.30 -15.48
N TYR A 97 5.30 13.31 -14.96
CA TYR A 97 6.45 12.74 -15.66
C TYR A 97 6.06 12.09 -16.99
N LEU A 98 4.95 11.34 -17.02
CA LEU A 98 4.44 10.74 -18.26
C LEU A 98 4.06 11.82 -19.28
N ASP A 99 3.41 12.89 -18.82
CA ASP A 99 2.96 13.99 -19.67
C ASP A 99 4.13 14.79 -20.25
N GLU A 100 5.19 15.00 -19.46
CA GLU A 100 6.37 15.79 -19.87
C GLU A 100 7.39 15.00 -20.69
N GLN A 101 7.68 13.76 -20.31
CA GLN A 101 8.76 12.95 -20.91
C GLN A 101 8.25 11.92 -21.93
N GLY A 102 6.92 11.73 -22.00
CA GLY A 102 6.31 10.68 -22.79
C GLY A 102 6.28 9.34 -22.06
N VAL A 103 5.32 8.50 -22.42
CA VAL A 103 5.10 7.20 -21.77
C VAL A 103 6.24 6.21 -22.09
N GLU A 104 6.92 6.42 -23.22
CA GLU A 104 8.09 5.66 -23.66
C GLU A 104 9.29 5.82 -22.73
N ALA A 105 9.42 6.98 -22.06
CA ALA A 105 10.51 7.23 -21.12
C ALA A 105 10.49 6.29 -19.92
N VAL A 106 9.33 5.70 -19.60
CA VAL A 106 9.17 4.77 -18.49
C VAL A 106 9.68 3.36 -18.80
N ALA A 107 9.57 2.92 -20.06
CA ALA A 107 10.03 1.60 -20.49
C ALA A 107 11.45 1.61 -21.08
N GLY A 108 12.02 2.79 -21.33
CA GLY A 108 13.37 2.95 -21.85
C GLY A 108 13.54 2.40 -23.28
N LEU A 109 14.74 1.93 -23.59
CA LEU A 109 15.16 1.50 -24.94
C LEU A 109 14.77 0.03 -25.24
N LEU A 110 13.49 -0.33 -25.07
CA LEU A 110 12.99 -1.65 -25.43
C LEU A 110 12.63 -1.75 -26.93
N PRO A 111 12.70 -2.95 -27.55
CA PRO A 111 12.17 -3.16 -28.90
C PRO A 111 10.67 -2.81 -28.96
N LEU A 112 10.25 -2.05 -29.99
CA LEU A 112 8.89 -1.46 -30.11
C LEU A 112 7.74 -2.39 -29.70
N LYS A 113 7.77 -3.66 -30.12
CA LYS A 113 6.71 -4.64 -29.83
C LYS A 113 6.64 -5.06 -28.34
N GLN A 114 7.77 -5.08 -27.64
CA GLN A 114 7.81 -5.39 -26.19
C GLN A 114 7.62 -4.12 -25.35
N GLN A 115 8.01 -2.97 -25.90
CA GLN A 115 7.91 -1.67 -25.25
C GLN A 115 6.46 -1.32 -24.91
N GLU A 116 5.53 -1.45 -25.86
CA GLU A 116 4.11 -1.12 -25.61
C GLU A 116 3.49 -1.99 -24.49
N ALA A 117 3.76 -3.30 -24.51
CA ALA A 117 3.28 -4.22 -23.47
C ALA A 117 3.86 -3.87 -22.08
N MET A 118 5.13 -3.49 -22.03
CA MET A 118 5.80 -3.09 -20.78
C MET A 118 5.30 -1.75 -20.26
N ILE A 119 5.12 -0.76 -21.15
CA ILE A 119 4.51 0.53 -20.82
C ILE A 119 3.15 0.31 -20.17
N ASN A 120 2.29 -0.47 -20.83
CA ASN A 120 0.95 -0.76 -20.34
C ASN A 120 1.00 -1.51 -19.00
N TYR A 121 1.95 -2.44 -18.83
CA TYR A 121 2.15 -3.14 -17.58
C TYR A 121 2.49 -2.17 -16.44
N ILE A 122 3.53 -1.35 -16.62
CA ILE A 122 4.00 -0.41 -15.59
C ILE A 122 2.92 0.61 -15.26
N TYR A 123 2.26 1.18 -16.26
CA TYR A 123 1.20 2.16 -16.05
C TYR A 123 0.04 1.57 -15.24
N ASN A 124 -0.47 0.41 -15.64
CA ASN A 124 -1.60 -0.22 -14.97
C ASN A 124 -1.25 -0.70 -13.57
N GLU A 125 -0.05 -1.27 -13.39
CA GLU A 125 0.44 -1.75 -12.11
C GLU A 125 0.63 -0.59 -11.13
N PHE A 126 1.37 0.45 -11.53
CA PHE A 126 1.59 1.64 -10.71
C PHE A 126 0.26 2.31 -10.33
N LEU A 127 -0.67 2.48 -11.28
CA LEU A 127 -1.99 3.05 -10.99
C LEU A 127 -2.82 2.18 -10.05
N LEU A 128 -2.81 0.86 -10.25
CA LEU A 128 -3.54 -0.07 -9.39
C LEU A 128 -3.08 0.08 -7.93
N PHE A 129 -1.77 0.07 -7.69
CA PHE A 129 -1.22 0.18 -6.34
C PHE A 129 -1.32 1.59 -5.77
N ALA A 130 -1.11 2.63 -6.57
CA ALA A 130 -1.23 4.01 -6.11
C ALA A 130 -2.67 4.36 -5.72
N VAL A 131 -3.64 4.11 -6.60
CA VAL A 131 -5.06 4.37 -6.33
C VAL A 131 -5.55 3.46 -5.21
N GLY A 132 -5.16 2.18 -5.21
CA GLY A 132 -5.47 1.25 -4.12
C GLY A 132 -4.93 1.73 -2.77
N ALA A 133 -3.68 2.18 -2.73
CA ALA A 133 -3.06 2.75 -1.52
C ALA A 133 -3.81 3.99 -1.03
N ILE A 134 -4.18 4.91 -1.93
CA ILE A 134 -4.95 6.11 -1.57
C ILE A 134 -6.32 5.73 -0.99
N ILE A 135 -7.09 4.88 -1.69
CA ILE A 135 -8.42 4.46 -1.24
C ILE A 135 -8.32 3.75 0.12
N SER A 136 -7.39 2.80 0.25
CA SER A 136 -7.20 2.09 1.51
C SER A 136 -6.72 3.01 2.64
N ALA A 137 -5.86 3.99 2.37
CA ALA A 137 -5.44 4.99 3.33
C ALA A 137 -6.59 5.92 3.78
N VAL A 138 -7.52 6.25 2.87
CA VAL A 138 -8.75 7.00 3.21
C VAL A 138 -9.70 6.16 4.06
N VAL A 139 -9.91 4.89 3.72
CA VAL A 139 -10.84 3.99 4.45
C VAL A 139 -10.30 3.57 5.82
N PHE A 140 -8.98 3.46 5.95
CA PHE A 140 -8.28 3.02 7.16
C PHE A 140 -8.67 3.78 8.45
N PRO A 141 -8.65 5.12 8.51
CA PRO A 141 -9.04 5.85 9.73
C PRO A 141 -10.49 5.60 10.15
N PHE A 142 -11.43 5.48 9.20
CA PHE A 142 -12.83 5.14 9.53
C PHE A 142 -12.92 3.77 10.18
N ARG A 143 -12.16 2.79 9.68
CA ARG A 143 -12.08 1.46 10.29
C ARG A 143 -11.51 1.50 11.71
N LEU A 144 -10.49 2.33 11.95
CA LEU A 144 -9.93 2.54 13.28
C LEU A 144 -10.95 3.19 14.24
N ALA A 145 -11.67 4.22 13.79
CA ALA A 145 -12.72 4.89 14.56
C ALA A 145 -13.83 3.90 14.98
N VAL A 146 -14.32 3.08 14.05
CA VAL A 146 -15.30 2.02 14.34
C VAL A 146 -14.74 0.97 15.32
N SER A 147 -13.44 0.69 15.28
CA SER A 147 -12.80 -0.20 16.25
C SER A 147 -12.77 0.41 17.66
N ILE A 148 -12.46 1.70 17.79
CA ILE A 148 -12.47 2.43 19.07
C ILE A 148 -13.90 2.44 19.65
N TRP A 149 -14.89 2.81 18.83
CA TRP A 149 -16.28 2.90 19.23
C TRP A 149 -16.82 1.57 19.79
N ARG A 150 -16.55 0.46 19.11
CA ARG A 150 -17.00 -0.88 19.54
C ARG A 150 -16.38 -1.33 20.86
N VAL A 151 -15.15 -0.92 21.18
CA VAL A 151 -14.52 -1.26 22.46
C VAL A 151 -15.15 -0.45 23.59
N ARG A 152 -15.40 0.85 23.37
CA ARG A 152 -16.02 1.73 24.38
C ARG A 152 -17.45 1.30 24.72
N ASN A 153 -18.27 0.98 23.71
CA ASN A 153 -19.67 0.60 23.93
C ASN A 153 -19.84 -0.80 24.55
N ARG A 154 -18.83 -1.66 24.51
CA ARG A 154 -18.85 -2.97 25.19
C ARG A 154 -18.51 -2.89 26.68
N ASN A 155 -17.82 -1.84 27.11
CA ASN A 155 -17.45 -1.64 28.51
C ASN A 155 -18.55 -0.90 29.31
N GLN A 156 -19.67 -0.57 28.67
CA GLN A 156 -20.82 0.13 29.27
C GLN A 156 -22.09 -0.74 29.34
N ALA A 157 -22.01 -2.01 28.91
CA ALA A 157 -23.08 -3.01 29.00
C ALA A 157 -22.60 -4.16 29.91
#